data_AF-D8IRR3-F1
#
_entry.id   AF-D8IRR3-F1
#
_cell.length_a   1.000
_cell.length_b   1.000
_cell.length_c   1.000
_cell.angle_alpha   90.00
_cell.angle_beta   90.00
_cell.angle_gamma   90.00
#
_symmetry.space_group_name_H-M   'P 1'
#
loop_
_entity.id
_entity.type
_entity.pdbx_description
1 polymer ?
#
loop_
_entity_poly.entity_id
_entity_poly.type
_entity_poly.pdbx_seq_one_letter_code
_entity_poly.pdbx_strand_id
1 'polypeptide(L)'
;MKALLRSLSLLGALLVLGSQAAQAADCTKAATQAEMNACASQTLTQSDADLNATYMAYRDKLDRARQNELREVQLAWLKYRDLSCRFESAASAGGSVAATVRQTCLAEKTRQRTDELKALAGCQEGDVACVR
;
A
#
# COMPACT_ATOMS: atom_id res chain seq x y z
N MET A 1 8.31 -67.63 -3.21
CA MET A 1 7.21 -66.66 -3.02
C MET A 1 7.37 -65.57 -4.05
N LYS A 2 6.52 -65.57 -5.10
CA LYS A 2 6.54 -64.57 -6.18
C LYS A 2 5.75 -63.35 -5.69
N ALA A 3 6.43 -62.25 -5.38
CA ALA A 3 5.75 -60.97 -5.16
C ALA A 3 5.64 -60.27 -6.51
N LEU A 4 4.39 -60.17 -6.97
CA LEU A 4 3.97 -59.56 -8.23
C LEU A 4 4.22 -58.04 -8.17
N LEU A 5 5.16 -57.52 -8.96
CA LEU A 5 5.20 -56.10 -9.30
C LEU A 5 4.06 -55.82 -10.29
N ARG A 6 2.93 -55.33 -9.77
CA ARG A 6 1.85 -54.75 -10.58
C ARG A 6 2.22 -53.31 -10.93
N SER A 7 2.57 -53.13 -12.19
CA SER A 7 2.55 -51.86 -12.92
C SER A 7 1.25 -51.10 -12.66
N LEU A 8 1.35 -49.86 -12.14
CA LEU A 8 0.22 -48.96 -11.98
C LEU A 8 0.49 -47.63 -12.71
N SER A 9 0.01 -47.63 -13.96
CA SER A 9 -0.68 -46.57 -14.70
C SER A 9 -0.26 -45.10 -14.57
N LEU A 10 0.01 -44.52 -15.75
CA LEU A 10 -0.04 -43.11 -16.08
C LEU A 10 -1.31 -42.41 -15.53
N LEU A 11 -1.12 -41.26 -14.88
CA LEU A 11 -2.11 -40.16 -14.88
C LEU A 11 -1.40 -38.84 -14.56
N GLY A 12 -0.60 -38.38 -15.52
CA GLY A 12 -0.07 -37.01 -15.53
C GLY A 12 -1.16 -36.03 -15.97
N ALA A 13 -2.04 -35.64 -15.05
CA ALA A 13 -2.96 -34.53 -15.27
C ALA A 13 -2.20 -33.21 -15.10
N LEU A 14 -1.78 -32.64 -16.24
CA LEU A 14 -1.14 -31.32 -16.31
C LEU A 14 -2.20 -30.25 -15.99
N LEU A 15 -2.24 -29.79 -14.74
CA LEU A 15 -3.02 -28.62 -14.32
C LEU A 15 -2.40 -27.36 -14.95
N VAL A 16 -2.91 -26.96 -16.12
CA VAL A 16 -2.65 -25.63 -16.67
C VAL A 16 -3.46 -24.63 -15.82
N LEU A 17 -2.84 -24.16 -14.73
CA LEU A 17 -3.26 -22.95 -14.04
C LEU A 17 -3.02 -21.78 -15.00
N GLY A 18 -4.05 -21.42 -15.77
CA GLY A 18 -4.04 -20.22 -16.59
C GLY A 18 -3.72 -19.02 -15.71
N SER A 19 -2.54 -18.44 -15.93
CA SER A 19 -2.15 -17.19 -15.28
C SER A 19 -3.00 -16.09 -15.89
N GLN A 20 -4.09 -15.73 -15.22
CA GLN A 20 -4.83 -14.51 -15.53
C GLN A 20 -3.90 -13.35 -15.18
N ALA A 21 -3.09 -12.92 -16.15
CA ALA A 21 -2.33 -11.68 -16.01
C ALA A 21 -3.35 -10.57 -15.82
N ALA A 22 -3.39 -9.97 -14.63
CA ALA A 22 -4.19 -8.78 -14.38
C ALA A 22 -3.65 -7.68 -15.29
N GLN A 23 -4.37 -7.34 -16.37
CA GLN A 23 -4.04 -6.15 -17.14
C GLN A 23 -4.16 -4.94 -16.21
N ALA A 24 -3.11 -4.12 -16.14
CA ALA A 24 -3.19 -2.84 -15.45
C ALA A 24 -4.33 -2.03 -16.05
N ALA A 25 -5.26 -1.56 -15.22
CA ALA A 25 -6.41 -0.80 -15.69
C ALA A 25 -5.92 0.53 -16.31
N ASP A 26 -6.47 0.92 -17.47
CA ASP A 26 -6.28 2.27 -18.00
C ASP A 26 -7.14 3.22 -17.16
N CYS A 27 -6.52 3.83 -16.15
CA CYS A 27 -7.21 4.71 -15.22
C CYS A 27 -7.72 6.01 -15.83
N THR A 28 -7.36 6.31 -17.08
CA THR A 28 -7.95 7.43 -17.84
C THR A 28 -9.31 7.07 -18.45
N LYS A 29 -9.66 5.78 -18.51
CA LYS A 29 -10.87 5.25 -19.15
C LYS A 29 -11.68 4.29 -18.27
N ALA A 30 -11.36 4.19 -16.98
CA ALA A 30 -12.07 3.31 -16.06
C ALA A 30 -13.58 3.61 -16.07
N ALA A 31 -14.39 2.63 -16.48
CA ALA A 31 -15.83 2.79 -16.66
C ALA A 31 -16.63 1.86 -15.72
N THR A 32 -16.03 0.74 -15.31
CA THR A 32 -16.63 -0.21 -14.39
C THR A 32 -16.14 -0.01 -12.96
N GLN A 33 -16.94 -0.44 -11.99
CA GLN A 33 -16.52 -0.38 -10.57
C GLN A 33 -15.27 -1.23 -10.28
N ALA A 34 -15.07 -2.32 -11.04
CA ALA A 34 -13.87 -3.13 -10.93
C ALA A 34 -12.62 -2.35 -11.38
N GLU A 35 -12.70 -1.65 -12.51
CA GLU A 35 -11.61 -0.78 -12.99
C GLU A 35 -11.36 0.39 -12.04
N MET A 36 -12.42 1.04 -11.53
CA MET A 36 -12.29 2.10 -10.53
C MET A 36 -11.58 1.61 -9.26
N ASN A 37 -11.93 0.42 -8.76
CA ASN A 37 -11.25 -0.20 -7.62
C ASN A 37 -9.78 -0.52 -7.94
N ALA A 38 -9.47 -1.03 -9.13
CA ALA A 38 -8.10 -1.30 -9.55
C ALA A 38 -7.26 -0.01 -9.60
N CYS A 39 -7.83 1.08 -10.11
CA CYS A 39 -7.17 2.38 -10.20
C CYS A 39 -6.95 3.05 -8.85
N ALA A 40 -7.92 2.95 -7.94
CA ALA A 40 -7.75 3.42 -6.56
C ALA A 40 -6.62 2.64 -5.86
N SER A 41 -6.51 1.33 -6.14
CA SER A 41 -5.48 0.47 -5.55
C SER A 41 -4.11 0.83 -6.09
N GLN A 42 -4.00 1.03 -7.39
CA GLN A 42 -2.76 1.49 -8.03
C GLN A 42 -2.30 2.84 -7.47
N THR A 43 -3.24 3.77 -7.30
CA THR A 43 -2.95 5.10 -6.73
C THR A 43 -2.43 5.01 -5.30
N LEU A 44 -3.03 4.15 -4.48
CA LEU A 44 -2.55 3.88 -3.13
C LEU A 44 -1.15 3.26 -3.15
N THR A 45 -0.92 2.24 -3.98
CA THR A 45 0.40 1.59 -4.11
C THR A 45 1.49 2.58 -4.50
N GLN A 46 1.22 3.48 -5.46
CA GLN A 46 2.17 4.52 -5.84
C GLN A 46 2.43 5.49 -4.67
N SER A 47 1.37 5.92 -3.98
CA SER A 47 1.51 6.85 -2.85
C SER A 47 2.30 6.22 -1.70
N ASP A 48 2.10 4.93 -1.42
CA ASP A 48 2.86 4.20 -0.40
C ASP A 48 4.35 4.05 -0.79
N ALA A 49 4.65 3.85 -2.09
CA ALA A 49 6.01 3.81 -2.59
C ALA A 49 6.72 5.16 -2.40
N ASP A 50 6.06 6.26 -2.76
CA ASP A 50 6.58 7.63 -2.59
C ASP A 50 6.82 7.98 -1.11
N LEU A 51 5.88 7.58 -0.24
CA LEU A 51 6.01 7.75 1.21
C LEU A 51 7.22 6.98 1.75
N ASN A 52 7.38 5.72 1.36
CA ASN A 52 8.47 4.88 1.85
C ASN A 52 9.83 5.41 1.39
N ALA A 53 9.95 5.84 0.13
CA ALA A 53 11.18 6.46 -0.37
C ALA A 53 11.52 7.73 0.41
N THR A 54 10.53 8.60 0.65
CA THR A 54 10.70 9.84 1.43
C THR A 54 11.08 9.55 2.88
N TYR A 55 10.42 8.59 3.52
CA TYR A 55 10.72 8.15 4.88
C TYR A 55 12.15 7.64 5.00
N MET A 56 12.60 6.78 4.07
CA MET A 56 13.97 6.27 4.08
C MET A 56 14.99 7.40 3.91
N ALA A 57 14.79 8.27 2.91
CA ALA A 57 15.69 9.38 2.65
C ALA A 57 15.78 10.38 3.82
N TYR A 58 14.68 10.62 4.53
CA TYR A 58 14.71 11.45 5.74
C TYR A 58 15.38 10.73 6.91
N ARG A 59 15.02 9.47 7.15
CA ARG A 59 15.56 8.66 8.25
C ARG A 59 17.08 8.55 8.18
N ASP A 60 17.65 8.42 6.98
CA ASP A 60 19.09 8.27 6.78
C ASP A 60 19.90 9.54 7.12
N LYS A 61 19.24 10.70 7.27
CA LYS A 61 19.87 11.96 7.71
C LYS A 61 19.88 12.14 9.22
N LEU A 62 19.17 11.30 9.96
CA LEU A 62 18.95 11.45 11.40
C LEU A 62 19.93 10.59 12.21
N ASP A 63 20.25 11.04 13.42
CA ASP A 63 20.93 10.20 14.40
C ASP A 63 20.06 9.01 14.86
N ARG A 64 20.67 8.03 15.55
CA ARG A 64 19.98 6.79 15.92
C ARG A 64 18.77 7.00 16.86
N ALA A 65 18.84 7.99 17.75
CA ALA A 65 17.74 8.27 18.67
C ALA A 65 16.54 8.82 17.90
N ARG A 66 16.78 9.81 17.03
CA ARG A 66 15.77 10.42 16.17
C ARG A 66 15.21 9.44 15.14
N GLN A 67 16.01 8.50 14.63
CA GLN A 67 15.50 7.43 13.77
C GLN A 67 14.45 6.56 14.48
N ASN A 68 14.67 6.23 15.76
CA ASN A 68 13.72 5.46 16.55
C ASN A 68 12.43 6.26 16.79
N GLU A 69 12.55 7.54 17.17
CA GLU A 69 11.39 8.42 17.34
C GLU A 69 10.58 8.56 16.03
N LEU A 70 11.26 8.78 14.90
CA LEU A 70 10.59 8.87 13.60
C LEU A 70 9.83 7.58 13.26
N ARG A 71 10.43 6.41 13.57
CA ARG A 71 9.77 5.12 13.39
C ARG A 71 8.51 5.00 14.24
N GLU A 72 8.57 5.40 15.51
CA GLU A 72 7.41 5.37 16.41
C GLU A 72 6.29 6.29 15.92
N VAL A 73 6.62 7.52 15.52
CA VAL A 73 5.65 8.44 14.92
C VAL A 73 5.03 7.85 13.66
N GLN A 74 5.82 7.21 12.80
CA GLN A 74 5.31 6.62 11.56
C GLN A 74 4.37 5.44 11.82
N LEU A 75 4.65 4.59 12.82
CA LEU A 75 3.76 3.51 13.24
C LEU A 75 2.46 4.03 13.84
N ALA A 76 2.52 5.08 14.65
CA ALA A 76 1.34 5.74 15.19
C ALA A 76 0.50 6.38 14.07
N TRP A 77 1.15 7.02 13.10
CA TRP A 77 0.49 7.59 11.93
C TRP A 77 -0.21 6.52 11.08
N LEU A 78 0.40 5.35 10.84
CA LEU A 78 -0.26 4.25 10.12
C LEU A 78 -1.56 3.82 10.82
N LYS A 79 -1.52 3.69 12.15
CA LYS A 79 -2.72 3.37 12.95
C LYS A 79 -3.78 4.46 12.81
N TYR A 80 -3.39 5.73 12.88
CA TYR A 80 -4.28 6.88 12.67
C TYR A 80 -4.90 6.83 11.26
N ARG A 81 -4.10 6.68 10.21
CA ARG A 81 -4.54 6.61 8.82
C ARG A 81 -5.62 5.55 8.66
N ASP A 82 -5.35 4.34 9.15
CA ASP A 82 -6.25 3.21 8.99
C ASP A 82 -7.53 3.37 9.81
N LEU A 83 -7.47 4.02 10.98
CA LEU A 83 -8.64 4.36 11.79
C LEU A 83 -9.49 5.45 11.12
N SER A 84 -8.85 6.52 10.66
CA SER A 84 -9.49 7.66 10.01
C SER A 84 -10.19 7.21 8.72
N CYS A 85 -9.51 6.45 7.86
CA CYS A 85 -10.11 5.97 6.62
C CYS A 85 -11.19 4.92 6.83
N ARG A 86 -11.14 4.14 7.94
CA ARG A 86 -12.29 3.30 8.33
C ARG A 86 -13.52 4.12 8.67
N PHE A 87 -13.33 5.20 9.41
CA PHE A 87 -14.40 6.09 9.82
C PHE A 87 -14.97 6.88 8.63
N GLU A 88 -14.11 7.53 7.85
CA GLU A 88 -14.48 8.35 6.69
C GLU A 88 -15.21 7.54 5.60
N SER A 89 -14.81 6.28 5.38
CA SER A 89 -15.48 5.43 4.39
C SER A 89 -16.74 4.73 4.90
N ALA A 90 -17.15 4.92 6.17
CA ALA A 90 -18.20 4.11 6.79
C ALA A 90 -19.57 4.25 6.09
N ALA A 91 -19.90 5.43 5.57
CA ALA A 91 -21.15 5.67 4.84
C ALA A 91 -21.27 4.86 3.54
N SER A 92 -20.16 4.40 2.98
CA SER A 92 -20.12 3.58 1.76
C SER A 92 -20.12 2.07 2.03
N ALA A 93 -20.11 1.65 3.30
CA ALA A 93 -19.95 0.24 3.67
C ALA A 93 -21.03 -0.66 3.05
N GLY A 94 -20.61 -1.81 2.52
CA GLY A 94 -21.49 -2.79 1.85
C GLY A 94 -21.85 -2.43 0.41
N GLY A 95 -21.56 -1.21 -0.05
CA GLY A 95 -21.73 -0.80 -1.44
C GLY A 95 -20.54 -1.20 -2.33
N SER A 96 -20.78 -1.28 -3.64
CA SER A 96 -19.72 -1.58 -4.63
C SER A 96 -18.62 -0.51 -4.67
N VAL A 97 -18.93 0.73 -4.26
CA VAL A 97 -18.00 1.86 -4.18
C VAL A 97 -17.13 1.86 -2.92
N ALA A 98 -17.44 1.02 -1.92
CA ALA A 98 -16.77 1.03 -0.62
C ALA A 98 -15.24 0.91 -0.71
N ALA A 99 -14.77 0.04 -1.60
CA ALA A 99 -13.35 -0.19 -1.82
C ALA A 99 -12.67 1.05 -2.42
N THR A 100 -13.27 1.66 -3.44
CA THR A 100 -12.77 2.90 -4.05
C THR A 100 -12.67 4.02 -3.00
N VAL A 101 -13.76 4.29 -2.25
CA VAL A 101 -13.78 5.37 -1.24
C VAL A 101 -12.67 5.17 -0.20
N ARG A 102 -12.54 3.96 0.34
CA ARG A 102 -11.51 3.65 1.34
C ARG A 102 -10.10 3.82 0.78
N GLN A 103 -9.84 3.30 -0.41
CA GLN A 103 -8.50 3.35 -1.03
C GLN A 103 -8.09 4.78 -1.40
N THR A 104 -9.04 5.60 -1.87
CA THR A 104 -8.81 7.02 -2.12
C THR A 104 -8.41 7.75 -0.83
N CYS A 105 -9.13 7.54 0.29
CA CYS A 105 -8.74 8.12 1.58
C CYS A 105 -7.32 7.71 2.01
N LEU A 106 -6.99 6.42 1.87
CA LEU A 106 -5.66 5.92 2.22
C LEU A 106 -4.59 6.61 1.37
N ALA A 107 -4.81 6.78 0.07
CA ALA A 107 -3.88 7.43 -0.84
C ALA A 107 -3.69 8.92 -0.49
N GLU A 108 -4.78 9.64 -0.22
CA GLU A 108 -4.74 11.06 0.14
C GLU A 108 -3.94 11.32 1.42
N LYS A 109 -4.23 10.58 2.49
CA LYS A 109 -3.48 10.73 3.76
C LYS A 109 -2.02 10.33 3.60
N THR A 110 -1.74 9.35 2.74
CA THR A 110 -0.36 8.92 2.44
C THR A 110 0.42 10.01 1.69
N ARG A 111 -0.21 10.71 0.76
CA ARG A 111 0.39 11.90 0.10
C ARG A 111 0.63 13.03 1.09
N GLN A 112 -0.35 13.37 1.93
CA GLN A 112 -0.19 14.39 2.97
C GLN A 112 1.00 14.09 3.89
N ARG A 113 1.11 12.83 4.34
CA ARG A 113 2.25 12.41 5.17
C ARG A 113 3.58 12.50 4.45
N THR A 114 3.60 12.19 3.15
CA THR A 114 4.79 12.34 2.32
C THR A 114 5.25 13.80 2.30
N ASP A 115 4.31 14.74 2.18
CA ASP A 115 4.62 16.18 2.18
C ASP A 115 5.07 16.67 3.56
N GLU A 116 4.46 16.20 4.65
CA GLU A 116 4.93 16.44 6.02
C GLU A 116 6.39 15.97 6.21
N LEU A 117 6.72 14.76 5.73
CA LEU A 117 8.09 14.23 5.83
C LEU A 117 9.08 15.03 4.98
N LYS A 118 8.67 15.50 3.80
CA LYS A 118 9.51 16.39 2.96
C LYS A 118 9.79 17.71 3.65
N ALA A 119 8.78 18.32 4.27
CA ALA A 119 8.95 19.56 5.00
C ALA A 119 9.89 19.39 6.20
N LEU A 120 9.70 18.31 6.98
CA LEU A 120 10.61 17.94 8.07
C LEU A 120 12.05 17.71 7.58
N ALA A 121 12.22 17.02 6.45
CA ALA A 121 13.52 16.72 5.86
C ALA A 121 14.24 17.95 5.25
N GLY A 122 13.51 19.06 5.07
CA GLY A 122 14.05 20.35 4.66
C GLY A 122 14.69 21.13 5.81
N CYS A 123 14.43 20.74 7.07
CA CYS A 123 14.99 21.36 8.25
C CYS A 123 16.29 20.68 8.70
N GLN A 124 17.28 21.46 9.15
CA GLN A 124 18.42 20.89 9.86
C GLN A 124 18.01 20.42 11.27
N GLU A 125 18.66 19.38 11.76
CA GLU A 125 18.43 18.87 13.11
C GLU A 125 18.80 19.94 14.15
N GLY A 126 17.90 20.20 15.11
CA GLY A 126 18.07 21.23 16.13
C GLY A 126 17.67 22.65 15.70
N ASP A 127 17.29 22.86 14.44
CA ASP A 127 16.78 24.15 13.98
C ASP A 127 15.33 24.38 14.46
N VAL A 128 15.20 25.17 15.53
CA VAL A 128 13.91 25.57 16.12
C VAL A 128 13.20 26.67 15.33
N ALA A 129 13.88 27.33 14.40
CA ALA A 129 13.32 28.39 13.56
C ALA A 129 12.80 27.87 12.22
N CYS A 130 13.12 26.63 11.84
CA CYS A 130 12.65 26.03 10.60
C CYS A 130 11.12 25.86 10.61
N VAL A 131 10.46 26.49 9.63
CA VAL A 131 9.02 26.35 9.40
C VAL A 131 8.77 25.01 8.70
N ARG A 132 8.08 24.10 9.40
CA ARG A 132 7.67 22.78 8.92
C ARG A 132 6.28 22.82 8.30
#